data_AF-A0A7S8ER77-F1
#
_entry.id   AF-A0A7S8ER77-F1
#
_cell.length_a   1.000
_cell.length_b   1.000
_cell.length_c   1.000
_cell.angle_alpha   90.00
_cell.angle_beta   90.00
_cell.angle_gamma   90.00
#
_symmetry.space_group_name_H-M   'P 1'
#
loop_
_entity.id
_entity.type
_entity.pdbx_description
1 polymer ?
#
loop_
_entity_poly.entity_id
_entity_poly.type
_entity_poly.pdbx_seq_one_letter_code
_entity_poly.pdbx_strand_id
1 'polypeptide(L)' 'MKGRTKKLLGPAYVIYPPPLHGLPFLAVLLKPDGSVLARPFFSVDEAIAFNNSASEQPPN' A
#
# COMPACT_ATOMS: atom_id res chain seq x y z
N MET A 1 -23.82 11.88 19.34
CA MET A 1 -22.37 11.78 19.07
C MET A 1 -22.19 11.58 17.57
N LYS A 2 -21.57 12.54 16.87
CA LYS A 2 -21.45 12.57 15.41
C LYS A 2 -20.36 11.57 15.00
N GLY A 3 -20.76 10.43 14.41
CA GLY A 3 -19.82 9.47 13.85
C GLY A 3 -18.97 10.17 12.78
N ARG A 4 -17.66 10.30 13.04
CA ARG A 4 -16.71 10.72 12.01
C ARG A 4 -16.66 9.60 10.98
N THR A 5 -17.43 9.71 9.91
CA THR A 5 -17.16 9.01 8.67
C THR A 5 -15.76 9.44 8.24
N LYS A 6 -14.77 8.57 8.49
CA LYS A 6 -13.43 8.77 7.96
C LYS A 6 -13.61 8.75 6.45
N LYS A 7 -13.54 9.92 5.83
CA LYS A 7 -13.41 10.06 4.39
C LYS A 7 -12.17 9.24 4.05
N LEU A 8 -12.36 8.04 3.50
CA LEU A 8 -11.27 7.18 3.06
C LEU A 8 -10.58 7.95 1.95
N LEU A 9 -9.45 8.56 2.31
CA LEU A 9 -8.67 9.48 1.51
C LEU A 9 -7.88 8.66 0.48
N GLY A 10 -8.57 8.12 -0.53
CA GLY A 10 -7.96 7.25 -1.54
C GLY A 10 -7.28 6.00 -0.97
N PRO A 11 -6.72 5.15 -1.83
CA PRO A 11 -5.81 4.11 -1.38
C PRO A 11 -4.54 4.74 -0.78
N ALA A 12 -4.14 4.29 0.42
CA ALA A 12 -2.90 4.72 1.04
C ALA A 12 -1.80 3.70 0.77
N TYR A 13 -0.64 4.20 0.35
CA TYR A 13 0.51 3.39 -0.02
C TYR A 13 1.67 3.68 0.92
N VAL A 14 2.29 2.63 1.46
CA VAL A 14 3.47 2.74 2.31
C VAL A 14 4.47 1.67 1.91
N ILE A 15 5.73 2.06 1.72
CA ILE A 15 6.84 1.13 1.52
C ILE A 15 7.70 1.18 2.79
N TYR A 16 7.84 0.05 3.45
CA TYR A 16 8.73 -0.09 4.60
C TYR A 16 10.09 -0.62 4.13
N PRO A 17 11.18 0.09 4.44
CA PRO A 17 12.52 -0.43 4.19
C PRO A 17 12.79 -1.65 5.08
N PRO A 18 13.64 -2.58 4.62
CA PRO A 18 14.02 -3.73 5.42
C PRO A 18 14.80 -3.30 6.67
N PRO A 19 14.61 -3.97 7.82
CA PRO A 19 15.34 -3.65 9.04
C PRO A 19 16.81 -4.10 9.00
N LEU A 20 17.16 -5.01 8.09
CA LEU A 20 18.51 -5.55 7.91
C LEU A 20 18.83 -5.70 6.41
N HIS A 21 20.11 -5.63 6.06
CA HIS A 21 20.57 -5.88 4.70
C HIS A 21 20.26 -7.32 4.28
N GLY A 22 19.73 -7.51 3.06
CA GLY A 22 19.34 -8.81 2.52
C GLY A 22 17.89 -9.22 2.81
N LEU A 23 17.14 -8.44 3.59
CA LEU A 23 15.69 -8.62 3.76
C LEU A 23 14.90 -7.82 2.72
N PRO A 24 13.68 -8.25 2.35
CA PRO A 24 12.87 -7.55 1.37
C PRO A 24 12.25 -6.26 1.94
N PHE A 25 12.02 -5.28 1.07
CA PHE A 25 11.09 -4.18 1.27
C PHE A 25 9.68 -4.71 1.43
N LEU A 26 8.86 -4.05 2.25
CA LEU A 26 7.45 -4.41 2.39
C LEU A 26 6.57 -3.29 1.83
N ALA A 27 5.92 -3.54 0.70
CA ALA A 27 4.90 -2.65 0.17
C ALA A 27 3.55 -2.97 0.80
N VAL A 28 2.87 -1.94 1.32
CA VAL A 28 1.56 -2.04 1.95
C VAL A 28 0.59 -1.10 1.24
N LEU A 29 -0.52 -1.66 0.79
CA LEU A 29 -1.65 -0.97 0.21
C LEU A 29 -2.85 -1.09 1.14
N LEU A 30 -3.36 0.04 1.61
CA LEU A 30 -4.68 0.13 2.24
C LEU A 30 -5.70 0.50 1.17
N LYS A 31 -6.63 -0.40 0.90
CA LYS A 31 -7.70 -0.17 -0.07
C LYS A 31 -8.85 0.63 0.56
N PRO A 32 -9.68 1.30 -0.26
CA PRO A 32 -10.87 2.02 0.22
C PRO A 32 -11.90 1.12 0.90
N ASP A 33 -11.95 -0.17 0.58
CA ASP A 33 -12.83 -1.15 1.26
C ASP A 33 -12.36 -1.51 2.69
N GLY A 34 -11.23 -0.94 3.14
CA GLY A 34 -10.63 -1.23 4.43
C GLY A 34 -9.77 -2.50 4.45
N SER A 35 -9.65 -3.20 3.32
CA SER A 35 -8.72 -4.32 3.19
C SER A 35 -7.27 -3.84 3.05
N VAL A 36 -6.35 -4.69 3.47
CA VAL A 36 -4.91 -4.42 3.43
C VAL A 36 -4.22 -5.49 2.60
N LEU A 37 -3.41 -5.09 1.63
CA LEU A 37 -2.49 -5.96 0.92
C LEU A 37 -1.07 -5.62 1.31
N ALA A 38 -0.31 -6.63 1.72
CA ALA A 38 1.11 -6.49 2.06
C ALA A 38 1.91 -7.50 1.24
N ARG A 39 2.95 -7.04 0.53
CA ARG A 39 3.78 -7.89 -0.31
C ARG A 39 5.26 -7.54 -0.20
N PRO A 40 6.14 -8.54 -0.02
CA PRO A 40 7.59 -8.32 0.00
C PRO A 40 8.14 -8.14 -1.41
N PHE A 41 9.15 -7.27 -1.55
CA PHE A 41 9.91 -7.00 -2.77
C PHE A 41 11.39 -6.89 -2.46
N PHE A 42 12.26 -7.38 -3.34
CA PHE A 42 13.71 -7.31 -3.11
C PHE A 42 14.33 -6.01 -3.63
N SER A 43 13.56 -5.20 -4.37
CA SER A 43 13.96 -3.87 -4.81
C SER A 43 12.91 -2.80 -4.47
N VAL A 44 13.38 -1.57 -4.31
CA VAL A 44 12.51 -0.40 -4.10
C VAL A 44 11.67 -0.14 -5.36
N ASP A 45 12.27 -0.29 -6.55
CA ASP A 45 11.58 -0.06 -7.83
C ASP A 45 10.39 -1.00 -8.03
N GLU A 46 10.53 -2.28 -7.66
CA GLU A 46 9.41 -3.25 -7.71
C GLU A 46 8.30 -2.88 -6.72
N ALA A 47 8.67 -2.46 -5.50
CA ALA A 47 7.70 -2.00 -4.50
C ALA A 47 6.94 -0.74 -4.96
N ILE A 48 7.63 0.18 -5.63
CA ILE A 48 7.02 1.39 -6.23
C ILE A 48 6.10 1.00 -7.39
N ALA A 49 6.53 0.12 -8.30
CA ALA A 49 5.74 -0.33 -9.43
C ALA A 49 4.45 -1.03 -8.98
N PHE A 50 4.50 -1.81 -7.89
CA PHE A 50 3.31 -2.40 -7.29
C PHE A 50 2.33 -1.34 -6.78
N ASN A 51 2.81 -0.30 -6.08
CA ASN A 51 1.96 0.79 -5.61
C ASN A 51 1.32 1.57 -6.78
N ASN A 52 2.09 1.83 -7.84
CA ASN A 52 1.60 2.56 -9.01
C ASN A 52 0.54 1.75 -9.77
N SER A 53 0.78 0.47 -10.03
CA SER A 53 -0.19 -0.41 -10.72
C SER A 53 -1.47 -0.64 -9.90
N ALA A 54 -1.37 -0.63 -8.57
CA ALA A 54 -2.54 -0.69 -7.70
C ALA A 54 -3.38 0.60 -7.72
N SER A 55 -2.79 1.75 -8.04
CA SER A 55 -3.52 3.03 -8.16
C SER A 55 -4.32 3.14 -9.46
N GLU A 56 -4.04 2.27 -10.43
CA GLU A 56 -4.63 2.29 -11.77
C GLU A 56 -5.78 1.28 -11.95
N GLN A 57 -6.28 0.65 -10.88
CA GLN A 57 -7.51 -0.12 -10.96
C GLN A 57 -8.72 0.83 -10.96
N PRO A 58 -9.47 0.97 -12.08
CA PRO A 58 -10.68 1.77 -12.10
C PRO A 58 -11.75 1.14 -11.20
N PRO A 59 -12.63 1.95 -10.58
CA PRO A 59 -13.76 1.42 -9.83
C PRO A 59 -14.66 0.64 -10.79
N ASN A 60 -14.96 -0.62 -10.46
CA ASN A 60 -16.02 -1.40 -11.09
C ASN A 60 -17.15 -1.58 -10.09
#